data_AF-A0A133ZQ44-F1
#
_entry.id   AF-A0A133ZQ44-F1
#
_cell.length_a   1.000
_cell.length_b   1.000
_cell.length_c   1.000
_cell.angle_alpha   90.00
_cell.angle_beta   90.00
_cell.angle_gamma   90.00
#
_symmetry.space_group_name_H-M   'P 1'
#
loop_
_entity.id
_entity.type
_entity.pdbx_description
1 polymer ?
#
loop_
_entity_poly.entity_id
_entity_poly.type
_entity_poly.pdbx_seq_one_letter_code
_entity_poly.pdbx_strand_id
1 'polypeptide(L)'
;MYKKKNEVKELLDKIQRENIASARISVTTEKERLWEIRKNLSESVGLCIYGYLENLGVFVREGYLPYIKNTSISSVSKCSIEKHIDDSVFSGMLDDNRLGMSLIFRLSNPLDYDTGKKISSVNLFGFCSDGKVLLPIKKTLVEIESSKQRSQDRTLLIEAAKRGDENAIDTLTTDEALLYSTLNDRIQTEDVYSIVDTLFMPYGMENDIYSIVGNILDIKEEENILTNERLLILKIECSDIELSIAIKKEDLQGEPMVGRRFKGNIWLHGKINQE
;
A
#
# COMPACT_ATOMS: atom_id res chain seq x y z
N MET A 1 -10.93 16.54 -13.65
CA MET A 1 -10.92 16.74 -12.18
C MET A 1 -12.34 16.96 -11.68
N TYR A 2 -12.97 15.92 -11.11
CA TYR A 2 -14.28 16.05 -10.47
C TYR A 2 -14.10 16.82 -9.16
N LYS A 3 -14.50 18.09 -9.12
CA LYS A 3 -14.29 18.98 -7.96
C LYS A 3 -15.53 19.08 -7.08
N LYS A 4 -16.66 18.57 -7.53
CA LYS A 4 -17.95 18.65 -6.83
C LYS A 4 -18.44 17.25 -6.45
N LYS A 5 -19.03 17.13 -5.26
CA LYS A 5 -19.60 15.86 -4.77
C LYS A 5 -20.61 15.24 -5.75
N ASN A 6 -21.37 16.07 -6.48
CA ASN A 6 -22.35 15.60 -7.47
C ASN A 6 -21.70 14.92 -8.68
N GLU A 7 -20.60 15.48 -9.16
CA GLU A 7 -19.80 14.98 -10.28
C GLU A 7 -19.22 13.59 -9.98
N VAL A 8 -18.71 13.38 -8.77
CA VAL A 8 -18.26 12.07 -8.29
C VAL A 8 -19.44 11.10 -8.18
N LYS A 9 -20.58 11.55 -7.64
CA LYS A 9 -21.79 10.72 -7.53
C LYS A 9 -22.25 10.23 -8.90
N GLU A 10 -22.34 11.12 -9.89
CA GLU A 10 -22.75 10.78 -11.27
C GLU A 10 -21.82 9.74 -11.90
N LEU A 11 -20.50 9.89 -11.71
CA LEU A 11 -19.51 8.91 -12.16
C LEU A 11 -19.76 7.53 -11.54
N LEU A 12 -19.93 7.47 -10.22
CA LEU A 12 -20.13 6.22 -9.51
C LEU A 12 -21.48 5.57 -9.89
N ASP A 13 -22.53 6.37 -10.09
CA ASP A 13 -23.84 5.90 -10.53
C ASP A 13 -23.79 5.34 -11.95
N LYS A 14 -22.98 5.95 -12.83
CA LYS A 14 -22.71 5.43 -14.17
C LYS A 14 -21.97 4.09 -14.11
N ILE A 15 -20.88 4.01 -13.36
CA ILE A 15 -20.09 2.77 -13.19
C ILE A 15 -20.97 1.65 -12.63
N GLN A 16 -21.77 1.91 -11.60
CA GLN A 16 -22.66 0.92 -11.02
C GLN A 16 -23.67 0.37 -12.04
N ARG A 17 -24.34 1.26 -12.77
CA ARG A 17 -25.38 0.89 -13.74
C ARG A 17 -24.82 0.09 -14.91
N GLU A 18 -23.69 0.50 -15.46
CA GLU A 18 -23.08 -0.13 -16.64
C GLU A 18 -22.44 -1.49 -16.32
N ASN A 19 -22.11 -1.75 -15.04
CA ASN A 19 -21.35 -2.94 -14.65
C ASN A 19 -22.09 -3.80 -13.61
N ILE A 20 -23.40 -3.58 -13.41
CA ILE A 20 -24.21 -4.30 -12.42
C ILE A 20 -24.23 -5.83 -12.65
N ALA A 21 -24.21 -6.26 -13.92
CA ALA A 21 -24.16 -7.67 -14.29
C ALA A 21 -22.84 -8.36 -13.92
N SER A 22 -21.78 -7.58 -13.66
CA SER A 22 -20.48 -8.08 -13.20
C SER A 22 -20.29 -7.99 -11.68
N ALA A 23 -21.34 -7.60 -10.94
CA ALA A 23 -21.27 -7.50 -9.49
C ALA A 23 -20.98 -8.86 -8.87
N ARG A 24 -19.95 -8.91 -8.02
CA ARG A 24 -19.69 -10.06 -7.16
C ARG A 24 -20.53 -9.90 -5.91
N ILE A 25 -21.18 -10.98 -5.48
CA ILE A 25 -22.02 -10.99 -4.28
C ILE A 25 -21.44 -12.03 -3.31
N SER A 26 -21.29 -11.65 -2.06
CA SER A 26 -20.90 -12.54 -0.97
C SER A 26 -21.93 -12.43 0.16
N VAL A 27 -22.09 -13.52 0.91
CA VAL A 27 -22.99 -13.57 2.08
C VAL A 27 -22.14 -13.72 3.32
N THR A 28 -22.28 -12.78 4.26
CA THR A 28 -21.53 -12.80 5.53
C THR A 28 -22.11 -13.86 6.47
N THR A 29 -21.38 -14.17 7.53
CA THR A 29 -21.85 -15.02 8.63
C THR A 29 -23.11 -14.46 9.31
N GLU A 30 -23.26 -13.14 9.32
CA GLU A 30 -24.43 -12.40 9.82
C GLU A 30 -25.60 -12.38 8.83
N LYS A 31 -25.50 -13.12 7.71
CA LYS A 31 -26.50 -13.21 6.62
C LYS A 31 -26.71 -11.90 5.85
N GLU A 32 -25.78 -10.96 5.97
CA GLU A 32 -25.77 -9.76 5.13
C GLU A 32 -25.27 -10.11 3.73
N ARG A 33 -25.87 -9.50 2.71
CA ARG A 33 -25.48 -9.70 1.31
C ARG A 33 -24.65 -8.53 0.85
N LEU A 34 -23.34 -8.69 0.82
CA LEU A 34 -22.41 -7.67 0.35
C LEU A 34 -22.20 -7.81 -1.15
N TRP A 35 -21.99 -6.70 -1.84
CA TRP A 35 -21.65 -6.69 -3.25
C TRP A 35 -20.47 -5.76 -3.54
N GLU A 36 -19.69 -6.11 -4.58
CA GLU A 36 -18.68 -5.22 -5.14
C GLU A 36 -18.70 -5.26 -6.68
N ILE A 37 -18.31 -4.16 -7.31
CA ILE A 37 -18.02 -4.05 -8.74
C ILE A 37 -16.63 -3.44 -8.87
N ARG A 38 -15.73 -4.13 -9.60
CA ARG A 38 -14.38 -3.66 -9.89
C ARG A 38 -14.26 -3.24 -11.35
N LYS A 39 -14.07 -1.94 -11.60
CA LYS A 39 -13.88 -1.38 -12.93
C LYS A 39 -12.44 -0.96 -13.11
N ASN A 40 -11.76 -1.56 -14.09
CA ASN A 40 -10.45 -1.09 -14.51
C ASN A 40 -10.60 0.30 -15.18
N LEU A 41 -9.78 1.25 -14.75
CA LEU A 41 -9.68 2.60 -15.31
C LEU A 41 -8.46 2.73 -16.23
N SER A 42 -7.50 1.83 -16.07
CA SER A 42 -6.32 1.66 -16.91
C SER A 42 -5.90 0.19 -16.86
N GLU A 43 -4.73 -0.16 -17.39
CA GLU A 43 -4.27 -1.55 -17.37
C GLU A 43 -3.98 -2.01 -15.94
N SER A 44 -3.44 -1.14 -15.08
CA SER A 44 -3.04 -1.46 -13.70
C SER A 44 -3.96 -0.86 -12.66
N VAL A 45 -4.53 0.32 -12.88
CA VAL A 45 -5.36 1.02 -11.88
C VAL A 45 -6.85 0.81 -12.14
N GLY A 46 -7.62 0.62 -11.08
CA GLY A 46 -9.08 0.55 -11.14
C GLY A 46 -9.78 1.10 -9.92
N LEU A 47 -11.12 1.09 -9.99
CA LEU A 47 -12.02 1.54 -8.95
C LEU A 47 -12.95 0.40 -8.55
N CYS A 48 -13.00 0.11 -7.26
CA CYS A 48 -13.97 -0.79 -6.66
C CYS A 48 -15.09 0.04 -6.05
N ILE A 49 -16.34 -0.27 -6.36
CA ILE A 49 -17.52 0.25 -5.66
C ILE A 49 -18.17 -0.91 -4.91
N TYR A 50 -18.66 -0.66 -3.70
CA TYR A 50 -19.18 -1.71 -2.83
C TYR A 50 -20.37 -1.22 -1.99
N GLY A 51 -21.09 -2.18 -1.43
CA GLY A 51 -22.13 -1.95 -0.43
C GLY A 51 -22.93 -3.22 -0.16
N TYR A 52 -24.20 -3.08 0.18
CA TYR A 52 -25.09 -4.20 0.51
C TYR A 52 -26.32 -4.28 -0.39
N LEU A 53 -26.91 -5.48 -0.43
CA LEU A 53 -28.17 -5.77 -1.09
C LEU A 53 -29.29 -5.77 -0.06
N GLU A 54 -30.31 -4.95 -0.30
CA GLU A 54 -31.55 -5.03 0.44
C GLU A 54 -32.41 -6.21 -0.01
N ASN A 55 -33.41 -6.58 0.81
CA ASN A 55 -34.31 -7.71 0.57
C ASN A 55 -35.06 -7.66 -0.78
N LEU A 56 -35.20 -6.47 -1.38
CA LEU A 56 -35.83 -6.26 -2.68
C LEU A 56 -34.85 -6.39 -3.88
N GLY A 57 -33.61 -6.81 -3.65
CA GLY A 57 -32.59 -6.87 -4.71
C GLY A 57 -32.06 -5.50 -5.14
N VAL A 58 -32.23 -4.50 -4.28
CA VAL A 58 -31.73 -3.13 -4.49
C VAL A 58 -30.28 -3.07 -4.06
N PHE A 59 -29.41 -2.65 -4.98
CA PHE A 59 -27.98 -2.44 -4.74
C PHE A 59 -27.76 -1.09 -4.07
N VAL A 60 -27.55 -1.09 -2.75
CA VAL A 60 -27.21 0.11 -1.99
C VAL A 60 -25.69 0.24 -1.96
N ARG A 61 -25.16 1.35 -2.48
CA ARG A 61 -23.73 1.66 -2.45
C ARG A 61 -23.38 2.32 -1.13
N GLU A 62 -22.40 1.75 -0.43
CA GLU A 62 -21.83 2.34 0.79
C GLU A 62 -20.59 3.16 0.47
N GLY A 63 -19.76 2.67 -0.45
CA GLY A 63 -18.48 3.32 -0.71
C GLY A 63 -17.80 2.93 -2.00
N TYR A 64 -16.57 3.42 -2.13
CA TYR A 64 -15.66 3.10 -3.20
C TYR A 64 -14.22 3.15 -2.70
N LEU A 65 -13.34 2.40 -3.35
CA LEU A 65 -11.90 2.42 -3.09
C LEU A 65 -11.12 2.20 -4.40
N PRO A 66 -10.01 2.91 -4.60
CA PRO A 66 -9.13 2.63 -5.73
C PRO A 66 -8.27 1.38 -5.47
N TYR A 67 -7.81 0.72 -6.53
CA TYR A 67 -6.91 -0.43 -6.43
C TYR A 67 -5.84 -0.42 -7.54
N ILE A 68 -4.70 -1.04 -7.26
CA ILE A 68 -3.65 -1.34 -8.25
C ILE A 68 -3.56 -2.86 -8.42
N LYS A 69 -3.51 -3.33 -9.66
CA LYS A 69 -3.34 -4.74 -10.02
C LYS A 69 -1.87 -5.09 -10.21
N ASN A 70 -1.57 -6.38 -10.19
CA ASN A 70 -0.25 -6.93 -10.50
C ASN A 70 0.88 -6.34 -9.62
N THR A 71 0.55 -5.97 -8.39
CA THR A 71 1.52 -5.48 -7.40
C THR A 71 2.39 -6.62 -6.89
N SER A 72 3.64 -6.34 -6.52
CA SER A 72 4.53 -7.33 -5.92
C SER A 72 4.10 -7.68 -4.49
N ILE A 73 4.54 -8.85 -4.02
CA ILE A 73 4.43 -9.19 -2.60
C ILE A 73 5.36 -8.25 -1.83
N SER A 74 4.77 -7.45 -0.95
CA SER A 74 5.51 -6.50 -0.12
C SER A 74 6.01 -7.16 1.15
N SER A 75 5.20 -8.03 1.75
CA SER A 75 5.52 -8.70 3.02
C SER A 75 4.88 -10.08 3.15
N VAL A 76 5.55 -10.94 3.92
CA VAL A 76 5.05 -12.24 4.41
C VAL A 76 4.99 -12.27 5.95
N SER A 77 5.10 -11.09 6.57
CA SER A 77 5.05 -10.93 8.02
C SER A 77 3.63 -11.09 8.55
N LYS A 78 3.50 -11.11 9.88
CA LYS A 78 2.21 -11.29 10.53
C LYS A 78 1.29 -10.13 10.17
N CYS A 79 0.08 -10.45 9.71
CA CYS A 79 -0.96 -9.49 9.40
C CYS A 79 -2.26 -9.88 10.08
N SER A 80 -2.95 -8.91 10.67
CA SER A 80 -4.32 -9.05 11.20
C SER A 80 -5.25 -8.09 10.47
N ILE A 81 -6.51 -8.50 10.32
CA ILE A 81 -7.56 -7.68 9.70
C ILE A 81 -8.58 -7.30 10.75
N GLU A 82 -8.93 -6.02 10.80
CA GLU A 82 -9.94 -5.46 11.68
C GLU A 82 -11.05 -4.79 10.86
N LYS A 83 -12.30 -5.08 11.20
CA LYS A 83 -13.47 -4.39 10.66
C LYS A 83 -13.75 -3.16 11.53
N HIS A 84 -13.94 -1.99 10.92
CA HIS A 84 -14.35 -0.80 11.66
C HIS A 84 -15.78 -0.99 12.18
N ILE A 85 -16.05 -0.50 13.39
CA ILE A 85 -17.36 -0.70 14.06
C ILE A 85 -18.50 0.00 13.29
N ASP A 86 -18.19 1.13 12.67
CA ASP A 86 -19.20 2.03 12.10
C ASP A 86 -19.39 1.89 10.58
N ASP A 87 -18.50 1.17 9.87
CA ASP A 87 -18.52 1.06 8.41
C ASP A 87 -18.12 -0.35 7.92
N SER A 88 -18.46 -0.68 6.67
CA SER A 88 -18.00 -1.90 5.97
C SER A 88 -16.53 -1.84 5.51
N VAL A 89 -15.75 -0.92 6.09
CA VAL A 89 -14.33 -0.73 5.80
C VAL A 89 -13.50 -1.66 6.68
N PHE A 90 -12.57 -2.36 6.05
CA PHE A 90 -11.59 -3.22 6.71
C PHE A 90 -10.21 -2.57 6.64
N SER A 91 -9.49 -2.62 7.75
CA SER A 91 -8.09 -2.24 7.83
C SER A 91 -7.24 -3.46 8.13
N GLY A 92 -6.07 -3.53 7.51
CA GLY A 92 -5.04 -4.49 7.87
C GLY A 92 -3.98 -3.83 8.73
N MET A 93 -3.56 -4.53 9.78
CA MET A 93 -2.36 -4.20 10.54
C MET A 93 -1.27 -5.20 10.15
N LEU A 94 -0.12 -4.70 9.70
CA LEU A 94 1.03 -5.48 9.28
C LEU A 94 2.20 -5.20 10.20
N ASP A 95 2.64 -6.22 10.93
CA ASP A 95 3.79 -6.15 11.83
C ASP A 95 5.05 -6.53 11.03
N ASP A 96 5.67 -5.55 10.35
CA ASP A 96 6.88 -5.76 9.56
C ASP A 96 8.11 -5.15 10.23
N ASN A 97 8.99 -6.02 10.75
CA ASN A 97 10.18 -5.60 11.47
C ASN A 97 11.14 -4.77 10.60
N ARG A 98 10.98 -4.75 9.26
CA ARG A 98 11.78 -3.89 8.37
C ARG A 98 11.60 -2.41 8.63
N LEU A 99 10.43 -2.00 9.12
CA LEU A 99 10.13 -0.59 9.37
C LEU A 99 10.28 -0.20 10.84
N GLY A 100 10.47 -1.17 11.73
CA GLY A 100 10.44 -0.89 13.17
C GLY A 100 9.13 -0.25 13.61
N MET A 101 8.01 -0.60 12.96
CA MET A 101 6.66 -0.17 13.35
C MET A 101 5.60 -1.03 12.65
N SER A 102 4.41 -1.13 13.25
CA SER A 102 3.25 -1.73 12.60
C SER A 102 2.65 -0.76 11.57
N LEU A 103 2.36 -1.28 10.37
CA LEU A 103 1.67 -0.53 9.32
C LEU A 103 0.17 -0.79 9.37
N ILE A 104 -0.63 0.26 9.25
CA ILE A 104 -2.07 0.17 9.07
C ILE A 104 -2.36 0.53 7.61
N PHE A 105 -3.11 -0.32 6.92
CA PHE A 105 -3.47 -0.09 5.53
C PHE A 105 -4.95 -0.36 5.30
N ARG A 106 -5.52 0.28 4.27
CA ARG A 106 -6.89 -0.02 3.85
C ARG A 106 -6.95 -1.30 3.04
N LEU A 107 -7.78 -2.24 3.45
CA LEU A 107 -7.92 -3.52 2.75
C LEU A 107 -8.60 -3.32 1.39
N SER A 108 -7.96 -3.79 0.33
CA SER A 108 -8.42 -3.60 -1.04
C SER A 108 -9.30 -4.73 -1.57
N ASN A 109 -9.29 -5.90 -0.92
CA ASN A 109 -10.07 -7.09 -1.28
C ASN A 109 -10.85 -7.69 -0.09
N PRO A 110 -11.72 -6.91 0.58
CA PRO A 110 -12.44 -7.37 1.77
C PRO A 110 -13.37 -8.56 1.50
N LEU A 111 -13.99 -8.65 0.30
CA LEU A 111 -14.86 -9.78 -0.05
C LEU A 111 -14.10 -11.10 -0.26
N ASP A 112 -12.78 -11.04 -0.44
CA ASP A 112 -11.93 -12.22 -0.56
C ASP A 112 -11.37 -12.68 0.79
N TYR A 113 -11.57 -11.89 1.86
CA TYR A 113 -11.06 -12.22 3.19
C TYR A 113 -11.94 -13.25 3.89
N ASP A 114 -11.34 -14.40 4.20
CA ASP A 114 -11.94 -15.47 5.00
C ASP A 114 -11.22 -15.59 6.35
N THR A 115 -11.95 -15.42 7.46
CA THR A 115 -11.38 -15.49 8.81
C THR A 115 -10.86 -16.88 9.16
N GLY A 116 -11.31 -17.93 8.47
CA GLY A 116 -10.83 -19.31 8.65
C GLY A 116 -9.49 -19.61 7.96
N LYS A 117 -9.01 -18.72 7.09
CA LYS A 117 -7.80 -18.92 6.29
C LYS A 117 -6.64 -18.05 6.78
N LYS A 118 -5.44 -18.63 6.78
CA LYS A 118 -4.23 -17.93 7.15
C LYS A 118 -3.81 -16.97 6.03
N ILE A 119 -3.43 -15.75 6.39
CA ILE A 119 -2.82 -14.79 5.47
C ILE A 119 -1.39 -15.25 5.18
N SER A 120 -1.09 -15.50 3.90
CA SER A 120 0.24 -15.92 3.44
C SER A 120 1.14 -14.75 3.11
N SER A 121 0.57 -13.66 2.58
CA SER A 121 1.32 -12.48 2.15
C SER A 121 0.41 -11.26 1.98
N VAL A 122 1.04 -10.09 1.95
CA VAL A 122 0.42 -8.78 1.71
C VAL A 122 1.13 -8.08 0.56
N ASN A 123 0.36 -7.57 -0.39
CA ASN A 123 0.83 -6.70 -1.46
C ASN A 123 0.40 -5.28 -1.15
N LEU A 124 1.35 -4.42 -0.79
CA LEU A 124 1.12 -3.02 -0.47
C LEU A 124 1.20 -2.16 -1.73
N PHE A 125 0.33 -1.17 -1.78
CA PHE A 125 0.34 -0.16 -2.81
C PHE A 125 -0.28 1.13 -2.29
N GLY A 126 0.00 2.24 -2.95
CA GLY A 126 -0.50 3.53 -2.50
C GLY A 126 -0.93 4.46 -3.62
N PHE A 127 -1.70 5.47 -3.24
CA PHE A 127 -2.09 6.57 -4.11
C PHE A 127 -1.53 7.86 -3.54
N CYS A 128 -0.93 8.67 -4.39
CA CYS A 128 -0.33 9.95 -4.02
C CYS A 128 -0.99 11.09 -4.80
N SER A 129 -1.19 12.23 -4.13
CA SER A 129 -1.76 13.44 -4.74
C SER A 129 -0.76 14.59 -4.90
N ASP A 130 0.42 14.49 -4.27
CA ASP A 130 1.53 15.43 -4.44
C ASP A 130 2.85 14.68 -4.19
N GLY A 131 3.61 14.46 -5.25
CA GLY A 131 4.85 13.69 -5.22
C GLY A 131 6.02 14.49 -5.77
N LYS A 132 7.23 14.19 -5.32
CA LYS A 132 8.47 14.81 -5.79
C LYS A 132 9.52 13.76 -6.11
N VAL A 133 10.23 13.97 -7.20
CA VAL A 133 11.41 13.17 -7.53
C VAL A 133 12.65 13.85 -6.97
N LEU A 134 13.40 13.12 -6.17
CA LEU A 134 14.67 13.53 -5.58
C LEU A 134 15.84 12.90 -6.33
N LEU A 135 16.98 13.58 -6.28
CA LEU A 135 18.23 13.05 -6.82
C LEU A 135 18.66 11.78 -6.06
N PRO A 136 19.37 10.87 -6.74
CA PRO A 136 20.00 9.74 -6.07
C PRO A 136 21.02 10.25 -5.05
N ILE A 137 21.18 9.51 -3.96
CA ILE A 137 22.34 9.71 -3.07
C ILE A 137 23.52 9.00 -3.73
N LYS A 138 24.67 9.69 -3.82
CA LYS A 138 25.90 9.05 -4.26
C LYS A 138 26.33 8.04 -3.19
N LYS A 139 26.07 6.76 -3.46
CA LYS A 139 26.66 5.64 -2.71
C LYS A 139 27.91 5.15 -3.42
N THR A 140 28.94 4.84 -2.66
CA THR A 140 30.10 4.09 -3.15
C THR A 140 29.69 2.66 -3.49
N LEU A 141 30.41 1.98 -4.38
CA LEU A 141 30.14 0.57 -4.72
C LEU A 141 30.14 -0.34 -3.49
N VAL A 142 31.01 -0.03 -2.50
CA VAL A 142 31.10 -0.73 -1.22
C VAL A 142 29.83 -0.55 -0.39
N GLU A 143 29.23 0.64 -0.36
CA GLU A 143 27.97 0.90 0.35
C GLU A 143 26.78 0.20 -0.33
N ILE A 144 26.78 0.11 -1.65
CA ILE A 144 25.75 -0.63 -2.40
C ILE A 144 25.86 -2.13 -2.12
N GLU A 145 27.07 -2.70 -2.21
CA GLU A 145 27.32 -4.13 -1.99
C GLU A 145 27.04 -4.54 -0.55
N SER A 146 27.48 -3.72 0.42
CA SER A 146 27.18 -3.97 1.84
C SER A 146 25.69 -3.85 2.16
N SER A 147 24.93 -2.93 1.55
CA SER A 147 23.48 -2.87 1.74
C SER A 147 22.78 -4.14 1.24
N LYS A 148 23.15 -4.63 0.04
CA LYS A 148 22.61 -5.88 -0.50
C LYS A 148 22.94 -7.07 0.38
N GLN A 149 24.18 -7.14 0.87
CA GLN A 149 24.61 -8.23 1.73
C GLN A 149 23.87 -8.19 3.07
N ARG A 150 23.69 -7.01 3.65
CA ARG A 150 22.90 -6.82 4.88
C ARG A 150 21.45 -7.25 4.71
N SER A 151 20.80 -6.95 3.58
CA SER A 151 19.43 -7.40 3.31
C SER A 151 19.35 -8.94 3.16
N GLN A 152 20.36 -9.56 2.55
CA GLN A 152 20.46 -11.02 2.44
C GLN A 152 20.70 -11.69 3.80
N ASP A 153 21.68 -11.20 4.56
CA ASP A 153 22.01 -11.70 5.90
C ASP A 153 20.80 -11.59 6.84
N ARG A 154 20.07 -10.47 6.75
CA ARG A 154 18.84 -10.27 7.51
C ARG A 154 17.74 -11.26 7.13
N THR A 155 17.58 -11.56 5.85
CA THR A 155 16.61 -12.55 5.38
C THR A 155 16.92 -13.93 5.97
N LEU A 156 18.21 -14.32 5.98
CA LEU A 156 18.67 -15.56 6.57
C LEU A 156 18.43 -15.62 8.09
N LEU A 157 18.67 -14.51 8.80
CA LEU A 157 18.38 -14.40 10.23
C LEU A 157 16.88 -14.56 10.53
N ILE A 158 15.99 -13.97 9.72
CA ILE A 158 14.54 -14.13 9.86
C ILE A 158 14.14 -15.60 9.67
N GLU A 159 14.72 -16.30 8.69
CA GLU A 159 14.46 -17.73 8.47
C GLU A 159 15.01 -18.63 9.58
N ALA A 160 16.16 -18.28 10.17
CA ALA A 160 16.73 -18.97 11.32
C ALA A 160 15.88 -18.76 12.58
N ALA A 161 15.46 -17.52 12.85
CA ALA A 161 14.58 -17.20 13.97
C ALA A 161 13.21 -17.90 13.86
N LYS A 162 12.64 -17.98 12.65
CA LYS A 162 11.41 -18.77 12.40
C LYS A 162 11.57 -20.26 12.71
N ARG A 163 12.79 -20.79 12.68
CA ARG A 163 13.12 -22.18 13.05
C ARG A 163 13.46 -22.35 14.53
N GLY A 164 13.39 -21.29 15.32
CA GLY A 164 13.65 -21.31 16.77
C GLY A 164 15.11 -21.13 17.16
N ASP A 165 15.95 -20.56 16.30
CA ASP A 165 17.34 -20.21 16.64
C ASP A 165 17.38 -19.00 17.59
N GLU A 166 17.71 -19.24 18.86
CA GLU A 166 17.78 -18.21 19.91
C GLU A 166 18.78 -17.10 19.57
N ASN A 167 19.91 -17.40 18.94
CA ASN A 167 20.91 -16.38 18.59
C ASN A 167 20.38 -15.45 17.49
N ALA A 168 19.62 -16.00 16.54
CA ALA A 168 18.99 -15.22 15.49
C ALA A 168 17.87 -14.32 16.07
N ILE A 169 17.10 -14.83 17.04
CA ILE A 169 16.09 -14.06 17.76
C ILE A 169 16.72 -12.90 18.54
N ASP A 170 17.78 -13.15 19.30
CA ASP A 170 18.49 -12.12 20.08
C ASP A 170 19.12 -11.05 19.18
N THR A 171 19.70 -11.46 18.05
CA THR A 171 20.29 -10.53 17.07
C THR A 171 19.22 -9.63 16.46
N LEU A 172 18.09 -10.20 16.02
CA LEU A 172 16.97 -9.42 15.48
C LEU A 172 16.37 -8.47 16.53
N THR A 173 16.24 -8.92 17.78
CA THR A 173 15.73 -8.10 18.89
C THR A 173 16.64 -6.91 19.19
N THR A 174 17.96 -7.14 19.15
CA THR A 174 18.96 -6.07 19.36
C THR A 174 18.96 -5.08 18.20
N ASP A 175 18.87 -5.57 16.97
CA ASP A 175 18.76 -4.73 15.76
C ASP A 175 17.48 -3.89 15.77
N GLU A 176 16.36 -4.45 16.25
CA GLU A 176 15.11 -3.73 16.43
C GLU A 176 15.28 -2.56 17.40
N ALA A 177 15.85 -2.81 18.59
CA ALA A 177 16.09 -1.76 19.58
C ALA A 177 16.95 -0.61 19.02
N LEU A 178 17.97 -0.94 18.22
CA LEU A 178 18.83 0.03 17.54
C LEU A 178 18.10 0.80 16.43
N LEU A 179 17.22 0.14 15.67
CA LEU A 179 16.42 0.77 14.62
C LEU A 179 15.44 1.78 15.23
N TYR A 180 14.74 1.39 16.29
CA TYR A 180 13.80 2.25 17.03
C TYR A 180 14.50 3.49 17.61
N SER A 181 15.67 3.35 18.23
CA SER A 181 16.41 4.48 18.79
C SER A 181 16.92 5.43 17.70
N THR A 182 17.49 4.88 16.62
CA THR A 182 18.04 5.66 15.51
C THR A 182 16.95 6.43 14.76
N LEU A 183 15.76 5.84 14.58
CA LEU A 183 14.61 6.53 13.99
C LEU A 183 14.17 7.70 14.87
N ASN A 184 14.03 7.48 16.18
CA ASN A 184 13.53 8.50 17.10
C ASN A 184 14.50 9.70 17.25
N ASP A 185 15.80 9.46 17.34
CA ASP A 185 16.81 10.52 17.46
C ASP A 185 16.93 11.38 16.19
N ARG A 186 16.81 10.75 15.02
CA ARG A 186 16.91 11.43 13.71
C ARG A 186 15.67 12.23 13.34
N ILE A 187 14.49 11.79 13.82
CA ILE A 187 13.23 12.53 13.65
C ILE A 187 13.29 13.91 14.35
N GLN A 188 14.07 14.05 15.43
CA GLN A 188 14.08 15.27 16.23
C GLN A 188 15.13 16.32 15.83
N THR A 189 16.15 15.98 15.02
CA THR A 189 17.39 16.77 15.00
C THR A 189 17.88 17.28 13.63
N GLU A 190 17.40 16.77 12.49
CA GLU A 190 17.97 17.12 11.17
C GLU A 190 16.95 17.47 10.08
N ASP A 191 17.39 18.19 9.04
CA ASP A 191 16.70 18.28 7.74
C ASP A 191 16.79 16.90 7.04
N VAL A 192 15.96 15.97 7.55
CA VAL A 192 16.00 14.50 7.41
C VAL A 192 16.22 14.02 5.96
N TYR A 193 15.72 14.76 4.97
CA TYR A 193 15.67 14.33 3.57
C TYR A 193 17.00 14.38 2.82
N SER A 194 18.01 15.09 3.36
CA SER A 194 19.35 15.20 2.77
C SER A 194 20.23 13.98 3.09
N ILE A 195 19.93 13.30 4.19
CA ILE A 195 20.79 12.28 4.82
C ILE A 195 20.14 10.90 4.78
N VAL A 196 18.81 10.84 4.87
CA VAL A 196 18.07 9.57 4.91
C VAL A 196 17.85 9.03 3.49
N ASP A 197 18.26 7.77 3.31
CA ASP A 197 18.15 7.03 2.06
C ASP A 197 16.70 6.64 1.76
N THR A 198 16.04 6.02 2.75
CA THR A 198 14.62 5.64 2.71
C THR A 198 13.89 6.08 3.98
N LEU A 199 12.64 6.49 3.85
CA LEU A 199 11.78 6.94 4.96
C LEU A 199 10.40 6.33 4.80
N PHE A 200 9.83 5.81 5.89
CA PHE A 200 8.44 5.38 5.93
C PHE A 200 7.86 5.78 7.29
N MET A 201 7.03 6.81 7.34
CA MET A 201 6.51 7.32 8.62
C MET A 201 5.02 7.70 8.53
N PRO A 202 4.23 7.54 9.61
CA PRO A 202 2.86 8.03 9.66
C PRO A 202 2.78 9.52 9.31
N TYR A 203 1.72 9.93 8.63
CA TYR A 203 1.52 11.32 8.27
C TYR A 203 0.07 11.76 8.46
N GLY A 204 -0.12 12.83 9.24
CA GLY A 204 -1.44 13.38 9.51
C GLY A 204 -2.20 12.61 10.60
N MET A 205 -3.53 12.75 10.58
CA MET A 205 -4.42 12.17 11.58
C MET A 205 -5.02 10.81 11.15
N GLU A 206 -4.95 10.49 9.86
CA GLU A 206 -5.46 9.23 9.32
C GLU A 206 -4.40 8.13 9.47
N ASN A 207 -4.81 6.97 9.97
CA ASN A 207 -3.88 5.88 10.28
C ASN A 207 -3.31 5.17 9.03
N ASP A 208 -3.95 5.35 7.87
CA ASP A 208 -3.54 4.75 6.60
C ASP A 208 -2.77 5.72 5.69
N ILE A 209 -2.32 6.88 6.20
CA ILE A 209 -1.49 7.83 5.45
C ILE A 209 -0.05 7.80 5.93
N TYR A 210 0.88 7.68 4.96
CA TYR A 210 2.31 7.61 5.22
C TYR A 210 3.11 8.56 4.34
N SER A 211 4.06 9.27 4.93
CA SER A 211 5.12 9.97 4.19
C SER A 211 6.21 8.97 3.87
N ILE A 212 6.48 8.78 2.57
CA ILE A 212 7.53 7.88 2.13
C ILE A 212 8.63 8.61 1.36
N VAL A 213 9.86 8.11 1.50
CA VAL A 213 10.98 8.38 0.61
C VAL A 213 11.58 7.04 0.22
N GLY A 214 11.65 6.74 -1.07
CA GLY A 214 12.14 5.44 -1.53
C GLY A 214 12.74 5.49 -2.93
N ASN A 215 13.43 4.43 -3.32
CA ASN A 215 14.08 4.30 -4.61
C ASN A 215 13.09 3.89 -5.69
N ILE A 216 13.12 4.57 -6.84
CA ILE A 216 12.32 4.20 -8.01
C ILE A 216 12.99 3.01 -8.70
N LEU A 217 12.31 1.87 -8.71
CA LEU A 217 12.75 0.64 -9.35
C LEU A 217 12.23 0.49 -10.78
N ASP A 218 10.98 0.91 -11.02
CA ASP A 218 10.32 0.82 -12.32
C ASP A 218 9.25 1.90 -12.47
N ILE A 219 8.95 2.26 -13.72
CA ILE A 219 8.01 3.33 -14.08
C ILE A 219 7.13 2.85 -15.22
N LYS A 220 5.81 2.88 -14.99
CA LYS A 220 4.82 2.62 -16.03
C LYS A 220 3.93 3.85 -16.23
N GLU A 221 3.77 4.28 -17.47
CA GLU A 221 2.82 5.34 -17.84
C GLU A 221 1.58 4.70 -18.47
N GLU A 222 0.41 5.05 -17.95
CA GLU A 222 -0.89 4.58 -18.42
C GLU A 222 -1.86 5.75 -18.54
N GLU A 223 -2.97 5.52 -19.23
CA GLU A 223 -4.03 6.53 -19.41
C GLU A 223 -5.32 6.08 -18.74
N ASN A 224 -5.96 7.00 -18.03
CA ASN A 224 -7.28 6.76 -17.46
C ASN A 224 -8.35 6.81 -18.57
N ILE A 225 -9.01 5.68 -18.85
CA ILE A 225 -10.01 5.56 -19.93
C ILE A 225 -11.26 6.44 -19.73
N LEU A 226 -11.50 6.95 -18.52
CA LEU A 226 -12.66 7.80 -18.22
C LEU A 226 -12.31 9.29 -18.28
N THR A 227 -11.10 9.68 -17.90
CA THR A 227 -10.70 11.09 -17.79
C THR A 227 -9.65 11.51 -18.83
N ASN A 228 -9.02 10.56 -19.53
CA ASN A 228 -7.85 10.72 -20.39
C ASN A 228 -6.64 11.35 -19.67
N GLU A 229 -6.63 11.32 -18.34
CA GLU A 229 -5.51 11.79 -17.53
C GLU A 229 -4.40 10.73 -17.52
N ARG A 230 -3.16 11.18 -17.59
CA ARG A 230 -1.98 10.31 -17.56
C ARG A 230 -1.66 9.92 -16.12
N LEU A 231 -1.52 8.64 -15.90
CA LEU A 231 -1.16 8.03 -14.63
C LEU A 231 0.27 7.50 -14.72
N LEU A 232 1.04 7.74 -13.66
CA LEU A 232 2.32 7.08 -13.44
C LEU A 232 2.14 6.04 -12.34
N ILE A 233 2.52 4.80 -12.62
CA ILE A 233 2.63 3.73 -11.65
C ILE A 233 4.12 3.50 -11.40
N LEU A 234 4.56 3.90 -10.21
CA LEU A 234 5.95 3.81 -9.78
C LEU A 234 6.12 2.57 -8.90
N LYS A 235 7.04 1.68 -9.25
CA LYS A 235 7.50 0.64 -8.32
C LYS A 235 8.57 1.25 -7.43
N ILE A 236 8.28 1.38 -6.15
CA ILE A 236 9.17 1.98 -5.16
C ILE A 236 9.68 0.90 -4.21
N GLU A 237 10.98 0.96 -3.90
CA GLU A 237 11.58 0.26 -2.77
C GLU A 237 11.82 1.25 -1.64
N CYS A 238 11.36 0.90 -0.45
CA CYS A 238 11.59 1.68 0.76
C CYS A 238 11.87 0.72 1.92
N SER A 239 13.09 0.75 2.45
CA SER A 239 13.50 -0.08 3.57
C SER A 239 13.27 -1.57 3.33
N ASP A 240 13.73 -2.06 2.17
CA ASP A 240 13.55 -3.43 1.66
C ASP A 240 12.08 -3.84 1.42
N ILE A 241 11.12 -2.90 1.45
CA ILE A 241 9.72 -3.15 1.09
C ILE A 241 9.46 -2.58 -0.29
N GLU A 242 9.02 -3.44 -1.21
CA GLU A 242 8.53 -3.01 -2.51
C GLU A 242 7.04 -2.70 -2.46
N LEU A 243 6.64 -1.56 -3.00
CA LEU A 243 5.25 -1.16 -3.14
C LEU A 243 5.02 -0.40 -4.46
N SER A 244 3.80 -0.48 -4.99
CA SER A 244 3.42 0.27 -6.19
C SER A 244 2.69 1.54 -5.81
N ILE A 245 3.03 2.67 -6.44
CA ILE A 245 2.40 3.97 -6.17
C ILE A 245 1.83 4.53 -7.46
N ALA A 246 0.53 4.80 -7.45
CA ALA A 246 -0.12 5.52 -8.53
C ALA A 246 -0.20 7.01 -8.20
N ILE A 247 0.23 7.84 -9.15
CA ILE A 247 0.13 9.30 -9.09
C ILE A 247 -0.26 9.83 -10.47
N LYS A 248 -1.04 10.90 -10.52
CA LYS A 248 -1.29 11.62 -11.76
C LYS A 248 0.00 12.28 -12.24
N LYS A 249 0.33 12.16 -13.52
CA LYS A 249 1.61 12.64 -14.07
C LYS A 249 1.86 14.13 -13.81
N GLU A 250 0.82 14.95 -13.92
CA GLU A 250 0.91 16.40 -13.70
C GLU A 250 1.10 16.78 -12.22
N ASP A 251 0.79 15.87 -11.29
CA ASP A 251 0.94 16.09 -9.85
C ASP A 251 2.31 15.60 -9.33
N LEU A 252 3.16 15.05 -10.21
CA LEU A 252 4.53 14.67 -9.89
C LEU A 252 5.52 15.79 -10.26
N GLN A 253 6.21 16.32 -9.26
CA GLN A 253 7.26 17.32 -9.47
C GLN A 253 8.61 16.65 -9.76
N GLY A 254 9.25 17.07 -10.85
CA GLY A 254 10.51 16.49 -11.30
C GLY A 254 10.29 15.28 -12.22
N GLU A 255 11.37 14.83 -12.85
CA GLU A 255 11.31 13.75 -13.84
C GLU A 255 11.59 12.39 -13.17
N PRO A 256 10.63 11.44 -13.18
CA PRO A 256 10.84 10.13 -12.61
C PRO A 256 11.83 9.34 -13.48
N MET A 257 12.80 8.71 -12.84
CA MET A 257 13.75 7.83 -13.51
C MET A 257 14.19 6.74 -12.55
N VAL A 258 14.40 5.53 -13.06
CA VAL A 258 14.94 4.42 -12.26
C VAL A 258 16.25 4.83 -11.61
N GLY A 259 16.41 4.51 -10.32
CA GLY A 259 17.54 4.92 -9.50
C GLY A 259 17.44 6.32 -8.90
N ARG A 260 16.49 7.17 -9.32
CA ARG A 260 16.09 8.37 -8.55
C ARG A 260 15.22 7.95 -7.37
N ARG A 261 14.95 8.90 -6.49
CA ARG A 261 14.11 8.67 -5.31
C ARG A 261 12.75 9.37 -5.47
N PHE A 262 11.70 8.73 -5.00
CA PHE A 262 10.37 9.32 -4.88
C PHE A 262 10.16 9.80 -3.44
N LYS A 263 9.54 10.96 -3.26
CA LYS A 263 9.02 11.47 -1.99
C LYS A 263 7.54 11.81 -2.16
N GLY A 264 6.70 11.36 -1.25
CA GLY A 264 5.29 11.73 -1.26
C GLY A 264 4.53 11.18 -0.07
N ASN A 265 3.36 11.78 0.19
CA ASN A 265 2.40 11.24 1.14
C ASN A 265 1.46 10.30 0.39
N ILE A 266 1.36 9.06 0.83
CA ILE A 266 0.55 8.02 0.21
C ILE A 266 -0.60 7.62 1.11
N TRP A 267 -1.78 7.43 0.52
CA TRP A 267 -2.81 6.58 1.09
C TRP A 267 -2.40 5.14 0.88
N LEU A 268 -2.15 4.40 1.96
CA LEU A 268 -1.66 3.04 1.94
C LEU A 268 -2.83 2.05 1.86
N HIS A 269 -2.79 1.23 0.84
CA HIS A 269 -3.71 0.12 0.63
C HIS A 269 -2.93 -1.20 0.61
N GLY A 270 -3.64 -2.28 0.90
CA GLY A 270 -3.07 -3.62 0.84
C GLY A 270 -4.05 -4.61 0.24
N LYS A 271 -3.52 -5.54 -0.55
CA LYS A 271 -4.22 -6.76 -0.94
C LYS A 271 -3.65 -7.91 -0.11
N ILE A 272 -4.51 -8.65 0.56
CA ILE A 272 -4.08 -9.88 1.24
C ILE A 272 -4.21 -11.08 0.30
N ASN A 273 -3.31 -12.03 0.46
CA ASN A 273 -3.41 -13.36 -0.14
C ASN A 273 -3.52 -14.39 1.00
N GLN A 274 -4.38 -15.39 0.83
CA GLN A 274 -4.65 -16.42 1.82
C GLN A 274 -4.39 -17.82 1.26
N GLU A 275 -4.02 -18.75 2.13
CA GLU A 275 -3.83 -20.19 1.82
C GLU A 275 -5.17 -20.93 1.65
#